data_AF-A0A5K7YP82-F1
#
_entry.id   AF-A0A5K7YP82-F1
#
_cell.length_a   1.000
_cell.length_b   1.000
_cell.length_c   1.000
_cell.angle_alpha   90.00
_cell.angle_beta   90.00
_cell.angle_gamma   90.00
#
_symmetry.space_group_name_H-M   'P 1'
#
loop_
_entity.id
_entity.type
_entity.pdbx_description
1 polymer ?
#
loop_
_entity_poly.entity_id
_entity_poly.type
_entity_poly.pdbx_seq_one_letter_code
_entity_poly.pdbx_strand_id
1 'polypeptide(L)'
;MKQRGHTWIAIRAVGLVQDDPKTQGLAEILAPWVRHAYIGCWLPDMPKFKKGHGIIGNHTFKNTPYFGPNASRFVVDKATLLAALDGNLALHNAVARDITLEPDWWDRSFKADQKAGQHLPNCLSSLFDTIADMLLLGDEELDGLVPGSTGYYGPYLDEKCTISKEQVSTFFFMMSHYIADCFMPCHADKRVLAAYVKDQPDMHRRWESHWEREVGTYFKKQNLRDCQDTPARIIARAKTLDTKFGLSFHNPLTWPGDDRDIWETAVLWCRGAFAFNSMIFPEDDFPYDGDEKPVFDTYFTDGDELARIDRVVLQSAVYATASTWKRIWRKFKQ
;
A
#
# COMPACT_ATOMS: atom_id res chain seq x y z
N MET A 1 -1.68 4.40 -7.55
CA MET A 1 -2.78 3.67 -8.23
C MET A 1 -3.96 4.61 -8.44
N LYS A 2 -5.00 4.24 -9.19
CA LYS A 2 -6.24 5.07 -9.29
C LYS A 2 -7.27 4.74 -8.20
N GLN A 3 -8.23 5.63 -8.00
CA GLN A 3 -9.24 5.56 -6.92
C GLN A 3 -9.89 4.20 -6.78
N ARG A 4 -10.33 3.56 -7.88
CA ARG A 4 -11.01 2.27 -7.80
C ARG A 4 -10.10 1.15 -7.30
N GLY A 5 -8.84 1.14 -7.75
CA GLY A 5 -7.82 0.21 -7.27
C GLY A 5 -7.59 0.36 -5.77
N HIS A 6 -7.32 1.59 -5.30
CA HIS A 6 -7.16 1.85 -3.87
C HIS A 6 -8.39 1.47 -3.04
N THR A 7 -9.59 1.80 -3.55
CA THR A 7 -10.85 1.49 -2.86
C THR A 7 -11.02 -0.02 -2.70
N TRP A 8 -10.78 -0.78 -3.77
CA TRP A 8 -10.86 -2.25 -3.71
C TRP A 8 -9.81 -2.83 -2.75
N ILE A 9 -8.56 -2.36 -2.79
CA ILE A 9 -7.50 -2.82 -1.87
C ILE A 9 -7.92 -2.62 -0.42
N ALA A 10 -8.43 -1.42 -0.07
CA ALA A 10 -8.89 -1.12 1.28
C ALA A 10 -10.02 -2.06 1.73
N ILE A 11 -11.05 -2.24 0.90
CA ILE A 11 -12.20 -3.11 1.22
C ILE A 11 -11.74 -4.58 1.32
N ARG A 12 -10.87 -5.03 0.43
CA ARG A 12 -10.36 -6.40 0.46
C ARG A 12 -9.50 -6.66 1.68
N ALA A 13 -8.69 -5.69 2.11
CA ALA A 13 -7.91 -5.76 3.33
C ALA A 13 -8.81 -5.88 4.58
N VAL A 14 -9.94 -5.16 4.63
CA VAL A 14 -10.96 -5.36 5.69
C VAL A 14 -11.46 -6.79 5.68
N GLY A 15 -11.69 -7.38 4.50
CA GLY A 15 -12.05 -8.79 4.37
C GLY A 15 -11.02 -9.74 5.00
N LEU A 16 -9.72 -9.47 4.88
CA LEU A 16 -8.68 -10.29 5.55
C LEU A 16 -8.67 -10.09 7.06
N VAL A 17 -8.86 -8.85 7.53
CA VAL A 17 -9.00 -8.55 8.97
C VAL A 17 -10.22 -9.25 9.57
N GLN A 18 -11.33 -9.32 8.83
CA GLN A 18 -12.54 -10.04 9.23
C GLN A 18 -12.33 -11.56 9.28
N ASP A 19 -11.54 -12.10 8.35
CA ASP A 19 -11.26 -13.54 8.27
C ASP A 19 -10.27 -14.02 9.36
N ASP A 20 -9.55 -13.11 10.01
CA ASP A 20 -8.60 -13.43 11.08
C ASP A 20 -9.26 -13.34 12.47
N PRO A 21 -9.38 -14.45 13.22
CA PRO A 21 -9.99 -14.46 14.55
C PRO A 21 -9.30 -13.56 15.57
N LYS A 22 -8.03 -13.19 15.35
CA LYS A 22 -7.25 -12.36 16.29
C LYS A 22 -7.52 -10.86 16.14
N THR A 23 -8.33 -10.46 15.14
CA THR A 23 -8.62 -9.06 14.79
C THR A 23 -10.12 -8.77 14.70
N GLN A 24 -10.99 -9.54 15.36
CA GLN A 24 -12.45 -9.34 15.29
C GLN A 24 -12.89 -7.95 15.76
N GLY A 25 -12.36 -7.43 16.87
CA GLY A 25 -12.66 -6.05 17.30
C GLY A 25 -12.23 -4.99 16.27
N LEU A 26 -11.10 -5.19 15.59
CA LEU A 26 -10.69 -4.32 14.48
C LEU A 26 -11.65 -4.46 13.27
N ALA A 27 -12.15 -5.66 12.99
CA ALA A 27 -13.15 -5.87 11.95
C ALA A 27 -14.47 -5.16 12.30
N GLU A 28 -14.89 -5.17 13.57
CA GLU A 28 -16.08 -4.45 14.05
C GLU A 28 -15.93 -2.93 13.93
N ILE A 29 -14.70 -2.41 14.06
CA ILE A 29 -14.38 -1.00 13.78
C ILE A 29 -14.50 -0.71 12.28
N LEU A 30 -13.86 -1.50 11.42
CA LEU A 30 -13.66 -1.15 10.01
C LEU A 30 -14.79 -1.58 9.07
N ALA A 31 -15.35 -2.78 9.28
CA ALA A 31 -16.31 -3.39 8.36
C ALA A 31 -17.55 -2.53 8.11
N PRO A 32 -18.19 -1.90 9.11
CA PRO A 32 -19.36 -1.05 8.87
C PRO A 32 -19.11 0.10 7.87
N TRP A 33 -17.86 0.55 7.74
CA TRP A 33 -17.49 1.74 6.97
C TRP A 33 -16.91 1.44 5.58
N VAL A 34 -16.87 0.17 5.14
CA VAL A 34 -16.31 -0.21 3.82
C VAL A 34 -16.97 0.51 2.63
N ARG A 35 -18.24 0.90 2.74
CA ARG A 35 -18.93 1.72 1.72
C ARG A 35 -18.25 3.07 1.52
N HIS A 36 -17.64 3.62 2.58
CA HIS A 36 -16.95 4.91 2.59
C HIS A 36 -15.44 4.80 2.35
N ALA A 37 -14.91 3.59 2.09
CA ALA A 37 -13.46 3.39 1.87
C ALA A 37 -12.90 4.29 0.75
N TYR A 38 -13.70 4.57 -0.29
CA TYR A 38 -13.34 5.48 -1.39
C TYR A 38 -13.01 6.91 -0.94
N ILE A 39 -13.50 7.33 0.24
CA ILE A 39 -13.18 8.62 0.83
C ILE A 39 -11.75 8.55 1.33
N GLY A 40 -11.50 7.77 2.40
CA GLY A 40 -10.21 7.71 3.09
C GLY A 40 -9.06 7.37 2.14
N CYS A 41 -9.22 6.34 1.30
CA CYS A 41 -8.16 5.90 0.40
C CYS A 41 -7.88 6.86 -0.78
N TRP A 42 -8.65 7.94 -0.91
CA TRP A 42 -8.47 8.93 -1.98
C TRP A 42 -8.23 10.35 -1.46
N LEU A 43 -8.41 10.61 -0.16
CA LEU A 43 -8.04 11.90 0.44
C LEU A 43 -6.61 12.32 0.08
N PRO A 44 -5.58 11.44 0.10
CA PRO A 44 -4.20 11.81 -0.26
C PRO A 44 -4.09 12.42 -1.67
N ASP A 45 -4.95 12.01 -2.59
CA ASP A 45 -4.94 12.47 -3.97
C ASP A 45 -5.88 13.65 -4.26
N MET A 46 -6.66 14.10 -3.28
CA MET A 46 -7.51 15.26 -3.46
C MET A 46 -6.70 16.56 -3.47
N PRO A 47 -6.98 17.51 -4.39
CA PRO A 47 -6.25 18.77 -4.48
C PRO A 47 -6.20 19.57 -3.17
N LYS A 48 -7.26 19.51 -2.35
CA LYS A 48 -7.31 20.21 -1.05
C LYS A 48 -6.32 19.65 -0.04
N PHE A 49 -6.12 18.33 -0.01
CA PHE A 49 -5.13 17.69 0.87
C PHE A 49 -3.70 17.98 0.41
N LYS A 50 -3.51 18.28 -0.88
CA LYS A 50 -2.25 18.77 -1.45
C LYS A 50 -1.99 20.26 -1.16
N LYS A 51 -2.96 21.04 -0.63
CA LYS A 51 -2.78 22.48 -0.34
C LYS A 51 -1.93 22.78 0.89
N GLY A 52 -1.85 21.87 1.86
CA GLY A 52 -1.09 22.08 3.10
C GLY A 52 0.42 22.20 2.88
N HIS A 53 0.92 21.70 1.75
CA HIS A 53 2.34 21.72 1.40
C HIS A 53 2.47 21.72 -0.13
N GLY A 54 3.10 22.74 -0.71
CA GLY A 54 3.37 22.82 -2.16
C GLY A 54 4.30 21.71 -2.73
N ILE A 55 4.54 20.65 -1.96
CA ILE A 55 5.53 19.60 -2.21
C ILE A 55 4.93 18.17 -2.04
N ILE A 56 3.75 17.99 -1.42
CA ILE A 56 3.02 16.69 -1.31
C ILE A 56 2.38 16.28 -2.66
N GLY A 57 3.05 16.58 -3.76
CA GLY A 57 2.56 16.27 -5.11
C GLY A 57 2.65 14.78 -5.44
N ASN A 58 3.62 14.07 -4.86
CA ASN A 58 4.01 12.75 -5.33
C ASN A 58 4.11 11.74 -4.16
N HIS A 59 3.14 10.82 -4.11
CA HIS A 59 3.15 9.65 -3.23
C HIS A 59 4.13 8.59 -3.76
N THR A 60 5.42 8.94 -3.80
CA THR A 60 6.46 8.16 -4.48
C THR A 60 7.73 8.00 -3.64
N PHE A 61 8.51 6.95 -3.91
CA PHE A 61 9.81 6.68 -3.33
C PHE A 61 10.79 6.26 -4.44
N LYS A 62 11.16 7.21 -5.31
CA LYS A 62 11.84 6.92 -6.58
C LYS A 62 13.34 6.68 -6.41
N ASN A 63 13.76 5.43 -6.40
CA ASN A 63 15.15 5.00 -6.30
C ASN A 63 15.92 5.25 -7.61
N THR A 64 17.20 5.59 -7.48
CA THR A 64 18.17 5.76 -8.57
C THR A 64 19.57 5.39 -8.09
N PRO A 65 20.50 4.96 -8.97
CA PRO A 65 21.90 4.77 -8.62
C PRO A 65 22.47 5.98 -7.91
N TYR A 66 23.25 5.75 -6.85
CA TYR A 66 23.80 6.80 -6.00
C TYR A 66 25.30 6.62 -5.78
N PHE A 67 26.08 7.58 -6.26
CA PHE A 67 27.55 7.58 -6.19
C PHE A 67 28.12 8.59 -5.18
N GLY A 68 27.26 9.17 -4.33
CA GLY A 68 27.66 10.21 -3.37
C GLY A 68 28.26 9.65 -2.06
N PRO A 69 28.57 10.54 -1.10
CA PRO A 69 29.12 10.14 0.20
C PRO A 69 28.22 9.13 0.92
N ASN A 70 28.83 8.18 1.61
CA ASN A 70 28.18 7.08 2.35
C ASN A 70 27.28 6.18 1.47
N ALA A 71 27.64 5.99 0.20
CA ALA A 71 26.90 5.14 -0.73
C ALA A 71 26.60 3.73 -0.19
N SER A 72 27.53 3.15 0.57
CA SER A 72 27.38 1.82 1.19
C SER A 72 26.14 1.69 2.10
N ARG A 73 25.63 2.79 2.68
CA ARG A 73 24.40 2.78 3.49
C ARG A 73 23.12 2.59 2.67
N PHE A 74 23.21 2.74 1.35
CA PHE A 74 22.11 2.62 0.40
C PHE A 74 22.19 1.33 -0.42
N VAL A 75 23.10 0.42 -0.06
CA VAL A 75 23.16 -0.94 -0.58
C VAL A 75 22.21 -1.79 0.26
N VAL A 76 21.32 -2.52 -0.41
CA VAL A 76 20.46 -3.52 0.21
C VAL A 76 20.58 -4.77 -0.64
N ASP A 77 21.36 -5.73 -0.16
CA ASP A 77 21.54 -7.01 -0.83
C ASP A 77 20.24 -7.83 -0.83
N LYS A 78 20.19 -8.85 -1.70
CA LYS A 78 18.99 -9.69 -1.89
C LYS A 78 18.58 -10.42 -0.60
N ALA A 79 19.53 -10.94 0.17
CA ALA A 79 19.23 -11.71 1.37
C ALA A 79 18.66 -10.81 2.48
N THR A 80 19.26 -9.63 2.67
CA THR A 80 18.79 -8.59 3.58
C THR A 80 17.38 -8.14 3.20
N LEU A 81 17.10 -7.91 1.92
CA LEU A 81 15.75 -7.56 1.45
C LEU A 81 14.74 -8.69 1.68
N LEU A 82 15.11 -9.95 1.46
CA LEU A 82 14.18 -11.08 1.65
C LEU A 82 13.90 -11.35 3.13
N ALA A 83 14.92 -11.29 3.99
CA ALA A 83 14.73 -11.32 5.44
C ALA A 83 13.82 -10.17 5.90
N ALA A 84 13.86 -9.05 5.16
CA ALA A 84 13.10 -7.87 5.46
C ALA A 84 11.62 -7.92 5.03
N LEU A 85 11.32 -8.54 3.90
CA LEU A 85 9.97 -8.62 3.38
C LEU A 85 9.22 -9.78 4.07
N ASP A 86 7.96 -9.55 4.44
CA ASP A 86 7.13 -10.64 4.94
C ASP A 86 7.00 -11.74 3.86
N GLY A 87 7.35 -12.98 4.20
CA GLY A 87 7.34 -14.12 3.28
C GLY A 87 5.97 -14.44 2.68
N ASN A 88 4.89 -13.90 3.23
CA ASN A 88 3.53 -14.02 2.71
C ASN A 88 3.21 -13.02 1.60
N LEU A 89 4.08 -12.04 1.34
CA LEU A 89 3.96 -11.14 0.19
C LEU A 89 4.33 -11.90 -1.09
N ALA A 90 3.48 -11.78 -2.10
CA ALA A 90 3.81 -12.27 -3.44
C ALA A 90 5.08 -11.60 -3.99
N LEU A 91 5.35 -10.35 -3.59
CA LEU A 91 6.59 -9.63 -3.90
C LEU A 91 7.83 -10.33 -3.33
N HIS A 92 7.79 -10.82 -2.09
CA HIS A 92 8.90 -11.59 -1.51
C HIS A 92 9.22 -12.79 -2.40
N ASN A 93 8.20 -13.56 -2.79
CA ASN A 93 8.38 -14.75 -3.64
C ASN A 93 8.86 -14.42 -5.05
N ALA A 94 8.40 -13.31 -5.64
CA ALA A 94 8.89 -12.83 -6.93
C ALA A 94 10.38 -12.49 -6.86
N VAL A 95 10.80 -11.75 -5.83
CA VAL A 95 12.21 -11.39 -5.62
C VAL A 95 13.06 -12.63 -5.32
N ALA A 96 12.58 -13.55 -4.48
CA ALA A 96 13.32 -14.76 -4.12
C ALA A 96 13.63 -15.65 -5.33
N ARG A 97 12.69 -15.76 -6.26
CA ARG A 97 12.80 -16.58 -7.47
C ARG A 97 13.45 -15.86 -8.65
N ASP A 98 13.72 -14.57 -8.52
CA ASP A 98 14.34 -13.79 -9.57
C ASP A 98 15.73 -14.34 -9.91
N ILE A 99 15.98 -14.47 -11.21
CA ILE A 99 17.28 -14.81 -11.80
C ILE A 99 17.72 -13.78 -12.84
N THR A 100 16.94 -12.72 -13.05
CA THR A 100 17.20 -11.70 -14.08
C THR A 100 18.08 -10.57 -13.58
N LEU A 101 18.04 -10.24 -12.28
CA LEU A 101 18.95 -9.26 -11.70
C LEU A 101 20.24 -9.96 -11.28
N GLU A 102 21.32 -9.58 -11.95
CA GLU A 102 22.66 -10.06 -11.67
C GLU A 102 23.15 -9.71 -10.25
N PRO A 103 24.11 -10.45 -9.68
CA PRO A 103 24.60 -10.21 -8.33
C PRO A 103 25.11 -8.77 -8.10
N ASP A 104 25.77 -8.18 -9.09
CA ASP A 104 26.28 -6.81 -9.02
C ASP A 104 25.17 -5.77 -8.89
N TRP A 105 23.97 -6.02 -9.45
CA TRP A 105 22.81 -5.16 -9.26
C TRP A 105 22.48 -4.99 -7.77
N TRP A 106 22.57 -6.07 -6.99
CA TRP A 106 22.29 -6.08 -5.56
C TRP A 106 23.36 -5.39 -4.71
N ASP A 107 24.59 -5.33 -5.21
CA ASP A 107 25.71 -4.65 -4.58
C ASP A 107 25.74 -3.13 -4.88
N ARG A 108 24.92 -2.67 -5.84
CA ARG A 108 24.81 -1.24 -6.17
C ARG A 108 24.02 -0.46 -5.12
N SER A 109 24.47 0.76 -4.86
CA SER A 109 23.81 1.72 -3.98
C SER A 109 22.69 2.45 -4.72
N PHE A 110 21.49 2.43 -4.16
CA PHE A 110 20.36 3.18 -4.70
C PHE A 110 19.72 4.06 -3.64
N LYS A 111 19.55 5.33 -3.98
CA LYS A 111 18.97 6.32 -3.09
C LYS A 111 17.72 6.89 -3.72
N ALA A 112 16.65 7.01 -2.93
CA ALA A 112 15.50 7.79 -3.34
C ALA A 112 15.83 9.29 -3.28
N ASP A 113 15.60 10.01 -4.39
CA ASP A 113 15.72 11.47 -4.43
C ASP A 113 14.38 12.08 -3.99
N GLN A 114 14.31 12.48 -2.72
CA GLN A 114 13.06 12.89 -2.10
C GLN A 114 13.07 14.37 -1.75
N LYS A 115 12.07 15.10 -2.25
CA LYS A 115 11.78 16.47 -1.81
C LYS A 115 10.95 16.44 -0.53
N ALA A 116 11.11 17.45 0.33
CA ALA A 116 10.40 17.56 1.60
C ALA A 116 8.87 17.37 1.42
N GLY A 117 8.30 16.31 1.99
CA GLY A 117 6.87 16.00 1.84
C GLY A 117 6.53 15.00 0.72
N GLN A 118 7.51 14.40 0.05
CA GLN A 118 7.35 13.31 -0.93
C GLN A 118 7.83 11.98 -0.36
N HIS A 119 7.28 11.57 0.79
CA HIS A 119 7.80 10.41 1.50
C HIS A 119 6.67 9.46 1.89
N LEU A 120 6.44 8.44 1.05
CA LEU A 120 5.58 7.30 1.38
C LEU A 120 5.87 6.76 2.81
N PRO A 121 7.15 6.50 3.19
CA PRO A 121 7.47 6.08 4.56
C PRO A 121 7.09 7.08 5.65
N ASN A 122 7.30 8.39 5.46
CA ASN A 122 6.96 9.38 6.49
C ASN A 122 5.44 9.47 6.69
N CYS A 123 4.68 9.49 5.58
CA CYS A 123 3.22 9.51 5.65
C CYS A 123 2.69 8.27 6.39
N LEU A 124 3.26 7.10 6.12
CA LEU A 124 2.90 5.87 6.80
C LEU A 124 3.25 5.91 8.29
N SER A 125 4.45 6.39 8.65
CA SER A 125 4.85 6.57 10.05
C SER A 125 3.91 7.50 10.79
N SER A 126 3.59 8.68 10.23
CA SER A 126 2.69 9.63 10.85
C SER A 126 1.29 9.06 11.03
N LEU A 127 0.75 8.36 10.03
CA LEU A 127 -0.57 7.73 10.14
C LEU A 127 -0.58 6.56 11.11
N PHE A 128 0.51 5.81 11.21
CA PHE A 128 0.62 4.66 12.12
C PHE A 128 0.44 5.10 13.56
N ASP A 129 1.19 6.11 13.99
CA ASP A 129 1.10 6.61 15.36
C ASP A 129 -0.21 7.39 15.58
N THR A 130 -0.64 8.19 14.60
CA THR A 130 -1.94 8.89 14.68
C THR A 130 -3.11 7.92 14.89
N ILE A 131 -3.15 6.81 14.14
CA ILE A 131 -4.23 5.82 14.29
C ILE A 131 -4.15 5.15 15.67
N ALA A 132 -2.94 4.84 16.16
CA ALA A 132 -2.77 4.28 17.50
C ALA A 132 -3.29 5.24 18.58
N ASP A 133 -2.97 6.52 18.48
CA ASP A 133 -3.47 7.55 19.40
C ASP A 133 -4.99 7.74 19.29
N MET A 134 -5.54 7.71 18.08
CA MET A 134 -6.98 7.78 17.86
C MET A 134 -7.74 6.62 18.50
N LEU A 135 -7.16 5.41 18.52
CA LEU A 135 -7.74 4.26 19.20
C LEU A 135 -7.74 4.44 20.73
N LEU A 136 -6.75 5.13 21.29
CA LEU A 136 -6.67 5.46 22.73
C LEU A 136 -7.60 6.61 23.16
N LEU A 137 -8.06 7.42 22.20
CA LEU A 137 -8.93 8.59 22.42
C LEU A 137 -10.37 8.36 21.97
N GLY A 138 -10.73 7.14 21.57
CA GLY A 138 -11.99 6.84 20.92
C GLY A 138 -13.17 6.50 21.84
N ASP A 139 -14.36 7.04 21.60
CA ASP A 139 -15.56 6.92 22.46
C ASP A 139 -15.84 5.53 23.09
N GLU A 140 -16.75 5.46 24.07
CA GLU A 140 -17.07 4.22 24.80
C GLU A 140 -17.29 3.00 23.88
N GLU A 141 -17.90 3.20 22.70
CA GLU A 141 -18.11 2.13 21.72
C GLU A 141 -16.81 1.69 21.03
N LEU A 142 -15.95 2.62 20.63
CA LEU A 142 -14.63 2.28 20.08
C LEU A 142 -13.74 1.64 21.13
N ASP A 143 -13.71 2.19 22.34
CA ASP A 143 -12.87 1.73 23.43
C ASP A 143 -13.13 0.29 23.83
N GLY A 144 -14.41 -0.09 23.93
CA GLY A 144 -14.84 -1.44 24.27
C GLY A 144 -14.36 -2.50 23.27
N LEU A 145 -13.93 -2.10 22.07
CA LEU A 145 -13.37 -3.00 21.06
C LEU A 145 -11.85 -3.13 21.16
N VAL A 146 -11.14 -2.11 21.67
CA VAL A 146 -9.67 -2.06 21.71
C VAL A 146 -9.13 -3.04 22.75
N PRO A 147 -8.20 -3.95 22.39
CA PRO A 147 -7.68 -4.95 23.33
C PRO A 147 -6.93 -4.28 24.46
N GLY A 148 -7.07 -4.78 25.68
CA GLY A 148 -6.35 -4.22 26.83
C GLY A 148 -6.78 -2.80 27.20
N SER A 149 -7.88 -2.30 26.64
CA SER A 149 -8.42 -1.02 27.09
C SER A 149 -8.87 -1.09 28.55
N THR A 150 -8.84 0.08 29.18
CA THR A 150 -8.97 0.33 30.62
C THR A 150 -10.19 1.21 30.93
N GLY A 151 -10.99 1.61 29.93
CA GLY A 151 -12.21 2.38 30.16
C GLY A 151 -11.96 3.81 30.66
N TYR A 152 -10.81 4.43 30.32
CA TYR A 152 -10.39 5.74 30.83
C TYR A 152 -11.26 6.93 30.40
N TYR A 153 -12.32 6.71 29.60
CA TYR A 153 -13.16 7.73 28.97
C TYR A 153 -13.83 8.68 29.97
N GLY A 154 -14.31 8.17 31.10
CA GLY A 154 -15.18 8.94 31.99
C GLY A 154 -14.48 10.08 32.77
N PRO A 155 -13.36 9.85 33.48
CA PRO A 155 -12.81 10.87 34.37
C PRO A 155 -11.78 11.82 33.72
N TYR A 156 -11.20 11.45 32.56
CA TYR A 156 -10.00 12.13 32.04
C TYR A 156 -10.19 12.85 30.70
N LEU A 157 -11.23 12.49 29.92
CA LEU A 157 -11.49 13.07 28.59
C LEU A 157 -12.89 13.68 28.54
N ASP A 158 -13.01 14.88 27.96
CA ASP A 158 -14.31 15.45 27.59
C ASP A 158 -14.93 14.59 26.48
N GLU A 159 -16.19 14.18 26.64
CA GLU A 159 -16.93 13.39 25.64
C GLU A 159 -16.89 14.03 24.24
N LYS A 160 -16.83 15.36 24.14
CA LYS A 160 -16.73 16.10 22.87
C LYS A 160 -15.36 16.02 22.20
N CYS A 161 -14.35 15.55 22.92
CA CYS A 161 -12.99 15.37 22.45
C CYS A 161 -12.67 13.91 22.09
N THR A 162 -13.66 13.02 22.13
CA THR A 162 -13.50 11.61 21.80
C THR A 162 -13.56 11.35 20.30
N ILE A 163 -13.04 10.19 19.87
CA ILE A 163 -12.96 9.76 18.48
C ILE A 163 -13.92 8.61 18.20
N SER A 164 -14.71 8.72 17.14
CA SER A 164 -15.62 7.65 16.72
C SER A 164 -14.94 6.59 15.84
N LYS A 165 -15.58 5.42 15.73
CA LYS A 165 -15.19 4.35 14.80
C LYS A 165 -15.11 4.82 13.34
N GLU A 166 -15.99 5.72 12.91
CA GLU A 166 -15.98 6.29 11.55
C GLU A 166 -14.70 7.07 11.27
N GLN A 167 -14.31 7.93 12.23
CA GLN A 167 -13.13 8.77 12.12
C GLN A 167 -11.88 7.92 12.05
N VAL A 168 -11.68 6.95 12.97
CA VAL A 168 -10.49 6.09 12.92
C VAL A 168 -10.45 5.24 11.64
N SER A 169 -11.59 4.74 11.17
CA SER A 169 -11.68 3.97 9.92
C SER A 169 -11.24 4.78 8.71
N THR A 170 -11.56 6.08 8.67
CA THR A 170 -11.11 6.98 7.61
C THR A 170 -9.58 7.06 7.53
N PHE A 171 -8.88 7.08 8.66
CA PHE A 171 -7.42 7.11 8.71
C PHE A 171 -6.80 5.75 8.35
N PHE A 172 -7.41 4.63 8.76
CA PHE A 172 -7.01 3.30 8.27
C PHE A 172 -7.11 3.21 6.74
N PHE A 173 -8.21 3.67 6.16
CA PHE A 173 -8.38 3.71 4.70
C PHE A 173 -7.39 4.68 4.04
N MET A 174 -7.06 5.81 4.68
CA MET A 174 -6.01 6.70 4.19
C MET A 174 -4.64 6.03 4.18
N MET A 175 -4.29 5.27 5.22
CA MET A 175 -3.04 4.51 5.27
C MET A 175 -2.96 3.48 4.13
N SER A 176 -4.06 2.80 3.78
CA SER A 176 -4.07 1.82 2.68
C SER A 176 -3.64 2.42 1.34
N HIS A 177 -3.89 3.72 1.12
CA HIS A 177 -3.44 4.42 -0.08
C HIS A 177 -1.92 4.40 -0.20
N TYR A 178 -1.25 4.88 0.85
CA TYR A 178 0.21 4.95 0.90
C TYR A 178 0.86 3.57 0.91
N ILE A 179 0.24 2.57 1.57
CA ILE A 179 0.74 1.19 1.51
C ILE A 179 0.66 0.68 0.06
N ALA A 180 -0.49 0.81 -0.60
CA ALA A 180 -0.66 0.36 -1.98
C ALA A 180 0.34 1.01 -2.95
N ASP A 181 0.62 2.29 -2.76
CA ASP A 181 1.60 3.02 -3.58
C ASP A 181 3.05 2.62 -3.32
N CYS A 182 3.39 2.04 -2.15
CA CYS A 182 4.71 1.41 -1.93
C CYS A 182 4.93 0.19 -2.84
N PHE A 183 3.85 -0.48 -3.28
CA PHE A 183 3.91 -1.64 -4.16
C PHE A 183 3.72 -1.30 -5.63
N MET A 184 3.40 -0.04 -5.97
CA MET A 184 3.31 0.40 -7.36
C MET A 184 4.72 0.51 -7.96
N PRO A 185 5.11 -0.33 -8.93
CA PRO A 185 6.49 -0.36 -9.43
C PRO A 185 6.99 1.01 -9.93
N CYS A 186 6.14 1.72 -10.68
CA CYS A 186 6.42 3.07 -11.20
C CYS A 186 6.58 4.17 -10.12
N HIS A 187 6.10 3.94 -8.90
CA HIS A 187 6.29 4.88 -7.78
C HIS A 187 7.64 4.69 -7.08
N ALA A 188 8.27 3.54 -7.28
CA ALA A 188 9.51 3.16 -6.62
C ALA A 188 10.78 3.41 -7.47
N ASP A 189 10.61 3.79 -8.74
CA ASP A 189 11.68 3.90 -9.73
C ASP A 189 11.77 5.33 -10.32
N LYS A 190 12.98 5.87 -10.42
CA LYS A 190 13.24 7.21 -10.97
C LYS A 190 13.31 7.24 -12.50
N ARG A 191 13.49 6.09 -13.16
CA ARG A 191 13.53 6.01 -14.61
C ARG A 191 12.29 6.60 -15.25
N VAL A 192 12.45 7.02 -16.51
CA VAL A 192 11.42 7.73 -17.29
C VAL A 192 10.27 6.80 -17.74
N LEU A 193 10.15 5.62 -17.13
CA LEU A 193 9.05 4.66 -17.31
C LEU A 193 7.68 5.29 -17.05
N ALA A 194 7.61 6.20 -16.08
CA ALA A 194 6.37 6.81 -15.59
C ALA A 194 6.22 8.30 -15.97
N ALA A 195 7.07 8.84 -16.84
CA ALA A 195 7.04 10.27 -17.13
C ALA A 195 5.91 10.63 -18.09
N TYR A 196 5.03 11.54 -17.64
CA TYR A 196 3.92 12.09 -18.41
C TYR A 196 4.40 12.70 -19.73
N VAL A 197 4.14 12.04 -20.86
CA VAL A 197 4.24 12.65 -22.19
C VAL A 197 2.85 13.14 -22.58
N LYS A 198 2.77 14.40 -23.03
CA LYS A 198 1.50 15.11 -23.31
C LYS A 198 0.57 14.34 -24.26
N ASP A 199 1.14 13.50 -25.15
CA ASP A 199 0.43 12.88 -26.28
C ASP A 199 0.48 11.34 -26.31
N GLN A 200 1.10 10.69 -25.32
CA GLN A 200 1.05 9.22 -25.16
C GLN A 200 0.81 8.89 -23.68
N PRO A 201 -0.22 8.09 -23.34
CA PRO A 201 -0.40 7.69 -21.95
C PRO A 201 0.79 6.82 -21.55
N ASP A 202 1.58 7.30 -20.59
CA ASP A 202 2.75 6.62 -20.05
C ASP A 202 2.39 5.25 -19.43
N MET A 203 3.42 4.41 -19.24
CA MET A 203 3.29 3.06 -18.68
C MET A 203 2.50 3.07 -17.37
N HIS A 204 2.80 4.01 -16.47
CA HIS A 204 2.13 4.17 -15.19
C HIS A 204 0.62 4.38 -15.36
N ARG A 205 0.20 5.38 -16.12
CA ARG A 205 -1.23 5.68 -16.32
C ARG A 205 -1.96 4.54 -16.99
N ARG A 206 -1.34 3.85 -17.95
CA ARG A 206 -1.95 2.69 -18.63
C ARG A 206 -2.12 1.52 -17.68
N TRP A 207 -1.12 1.23 -16.86
CA TRP A 207 -1.20 0.16 -15.87
C TRP A 207 -2.30 0.39 -14.84
N GLU A 208 -2.38 1.60 -14.30
CA GLU A 208 -3.48 1.93 -13.38
C GLU A 208 -4.85 1.84 -14.05
N SER A 209 -4.92 2.22 -15.34
CA SER A 209 -6.17 2.11 -16.11
C SER A 209 -6.54 0.66 -16.39
N HIS A 210 -5.54 -0.22 -16.60
CA HIS A 210 -5.73 -1.65 -16.68
C HIS A 210 -6.35 -2.17 -15.38
N TRP A 211 -5.75 -1.92 -14.21
CA TRP A 211 -6.32 -2.37 -12.93
C TRP A 211 -7.70 -1.77 -12.65
N GLU A 212 -7.94 -0.51 -12.98
CA GLU A 212 -9.27 0.08 -12.84
C GLU A 212 -10.33 -0.62 -13.68
N ARG A 213 -9.99 -1.04 -14.89
CA ARG A 213 -10.89 -1.83 -15.75
C ARG A 213 -11.11 -3.21 -15.13
N GLU A 214 -10.05 -3.85 -14.66
CA GLU A 214 -10.13 -5.20 -14.10
C GLU A 214 -10.90 -5.26 -12.77
N VAL A 215 -10.67 -4.28 -11.88
CA VAL A 215 -11.44 -4.10 -10.63
C VAL A 215 -12.91 -3.79 -10.92
N GLY A 216 -13.20 -3.15 -12.05
CA GLY A 216 -14.55 -2.88 -12.50
C GLY A 216 -15.17 -1.64 -11.87
N THR A 217 -16.42 -1.36 -12.21
CA THR A 217 -17.10 -0.11 -11.82
C THR A 217 -17.79 -0.17 -10.46
N TYR A 218 -17.97 -1.35 -9.87
CA TYR A 218 -18.65 -1.51 -8.57
C TYR A 218 -17.99 -0.64 -7.48
N PHE A 219 -16.66 -0.62 -7.45
CA PHE A 219 -15.86 0.14 -6.47
C PHE A 219 -15.65 1.62 -6.84
N LYS A 220 -16.38 2.14 -7.84
CA LYS A 220 -16.37 3.56 -8.16
C LYS A 220 -17.12 4.33 -7.06
N LYS A 221 -16.62 5.52 -6.69
CA LYS A 221 -17.23 6.41 -5.69
C LYS A 221 -18.75 6.54 -5.81
N GLN A 222 -19.29 6.86 -6.99
CA GLN A 222 -20.74 7.03 -7.15
C GLN A 222 -21.50 5.73 -6.87
N ASN A 223 -20.98 4.61 -7.38
CA ASN A 223 -21.63 3.31 -7.24
C ASN A 223 -21.62 2.83 -5.80
N LEU A 224 -20.52 2.99 -5.06
CA LEU A 224 -20.47 2.66 -3.63
C LEU A 224 -21.36 3.58 -2.80
N ARG A 225 -21.34 4.90 -3.06
CA ARG A 225 -22.17 5.87 -2.34
C ARG A 225 -23.65 5.55 -2.47
N ASP A 226 -24.09 5.19 -3.67
CA ASP A 226 -25.51 5.03 -4.00
C ASP A 226 -25.98 3.56 -3.84
N CYS A 227 -25.08 2.60 -3.61
CA CYS A 227 -25.45 1.18 -3.44
C CYS A 227 -26.23 0.92 -2.14
N GLN A 228 -27.16 -0.04 -2.22
CA GLN A 228 -27.94 -0.53 -1.08
C GLN A 228 -27.38 -1.82 -0.47
N ASP A 229 -26.19 -2.26 -0.92
CA ASP A 229 -25.57 -3.46 -0.40
C ASP A 229 -25.11 -3.27 1.03
N THR A 230 -25.27 -4.32 1.84
CA THR A 230 -24.73 -4.35 3.21
C THR A 230 -23.20 -4.36 3.18
N PRO A 231 -22.52 -3.92 4.25
CA PRO A 231 -21.05 -4.02 4.34
C PRO A 231 -20.49 -5.41 4.03
N ALA A 232 -21.14 -6.46 4.55
CA ALA A 232 -20.75 -7.85 4.28
C ALA A 232 -20.84 -8.21 2.79
N ARG A 233 -21.86 -7.73 2.06
CA ARG A 233 -21.97 -7.92 0.62
C ARG A 233 -20.89 -7.17 -0.17
N ILE A 234 -20.56 -5.95 0.23
CA ILE A 234 -19.48 -5.15 -0.38
C ILE A 234 -18.13 -5.87 -0.23
N ILE A 235 -17.83 -6.37 0.98
CA ILE A 235 -16.62 -7.16 1.26
C ILE A 235 -16.62 -8.45 0.44
N ALA A 236 -17.72 -9.21 0.43
CA ALA A 236 -17.84 -10.43 -0.35
C ALA A 236 -17.62 -10.17 -1.85
N ARG A 237 -18.14 -9.04 -2.38
CA ARG A 237 -17.91 -8.62 -3.76
C ARG A 237 -16.43 -8.35 -4.02
N ALA A 238 -15.72 -7.70 -3.11
CA ALA A 238 -14.27 -7.47 -3.23
C ALA A 238 -13.48 -8.79 -3.27
N LYS A 239 -13.88 -9.79 -2.47
CA LYS A 239 -13.26 -11.14 -2.47
C LYS A 239 -13.42 -11.88 -3.80
N THR A 240 -14.48 -11.63 -4.57
CA THR A 240 -14.64 -12.27 -5.90
C THR A 240 -13.54 -11.92 -6.90
N LEU A 241 -12.85 -10.79 -6.70
CA LEU A 241 -11.70 -10.42 -7.52
C LEU A 241 -10.43 -11.21 -7.19
N ASP A 242 -10.39 -11.94 -6.07
CA ASP A 242 -9.27 -12.82 -5.74
C ASP A 242 -9.10 -13.88 -6.84
N THR A 243 -10.19 -14.55 -7.22
CA THR A 243 -10.17 -15.54 -8.31
C THR A 243 -9.76 -14.90 -9.64
N LYS A 244 -10.23 -13.68 -9.91
CA LYS A 244 -9.94 -12.97 -11.15
C LYS A 244 -8.44 -12.66 -11.32
N PHE A 245 -7.80 -12.17 -10.27
CA PHE A 245 -6.36 -11.86 -10.29
C PHE A 245 -5.48 -13.05 -9.86
N GLY A 246 -6.08 -14.21 -9.56
CA GLY A 246 -5.36 -15.38 -9.04
C GLY A 246 -4.69 -15.11 -7.69
N LEU A 247 -5.31 -14.29 -6.83
CA LEU A 247 -4.79 -13.94 -5.50
C LEU A 247 -5.06 -15.07 -4.52
N SER A 248 -4.11 -15.27 -3.61
CA SER A 248 -4.20 -16.24 -2.53
C SER A 248 -3.73 -15.61 -1.21
N PHE A 249 -4.49 -15.87 -0.15
CA PHE A 249 -4.27 -15.35 1.19
C PHE A 249 -4.46 -16.48 2.23
N HIS A 250 -3.82 -17.64 2.01
CA HIS A 250 -3.99 -18.81 2.88
C HIS A 250 -3.26 -18.73 4.22
N ASN A 251 -2.29 -17.83 4.33
CA ASN A 251 -1.47 -17.69 5.52
C ASN A 251 -2.08 -16.67 6.48
N PRO A 252 -1.97 -16.89 7.81
CA PRO A 252 -2.41 -15.91 8.80
C PRO A 252 -1.73 -14.56 8.58
N LEU A 253 -2.43 -13.46 8.88
CA LEU A 253 -1.83 -12.13 8.84
C LEU A 253 -0.63 -12.06 9.81
N THR A 254 0.56 -11.89 9.26
CA THR A 254 1.82 -11.75 10.00
C THR A 254 2.37 -10.34 9.87
N TRP A 255 3.39 -10.07 10.66
CA TRP A 255 4.30 -8.94 10.46
C TRP A 255 5.70 -9.55 10.44
N PRO A 256 6.70 -8.94 9.77
CA PRO A 256 8.09 -9.32 9.95
C PRO A 256 8.40 -9.49 11.45
N GLY A 257 9.08 -10.58 11.81
CA GLY A 257 9.33 -10.96 13.20
C GLY A 257 10.38 -10.11 13.92
N ASP A 258 10.64 -8.91 13.41
CA ASP A 258 11.68 -8.00 13.87
C ASP A 258 11.08 -6.72 14.48
N ASP A 259 11.96 -5.93 15.09
CA ASP A 259 11.60 -4.71 15.81
C ASP A 259 11.49 -3.48 14.90
N ARG A 260 11.47 -3.67 13.57
CA ARG A 260 11.44 -2.53 12.66
C ARG A 260 10.12 -1.81 12.73
N ASP A 261 10.21 -0.49 12.64
CA ASP A 261 9.05 0.36 12.56
C ASP A 261 8.42 0.32 11.15
N ILE A 262 7.27 0.98 11.02
CA ILE A 262 6.55 1.07 9.75
C ILE A 262 7.33 1.89 8.71
N TRP A 263 8.18 2.83 9.13
CA TRP A 263 8.94 3.67 8.23
C TRP A 263 9.99 2.83 7.49
N GLU A 264 10.80 2.07 8.22
CA GLU A 264 11.80 1.16 7.67
C GLU A 264 11.14 0.09 6.81
N THR A 265 10.03 -0.47 7.30
CA THR A 265 9.25 -1.47 6.55
C THR A 265 8.77 -0.90 5.20
N ALA A 266 8.27 0.34 5.18
CA ALA A 266 7.82 0.99 3.95
C ALA A 266 8.98 1.28 2.98
N VAL A 267 10.16 1.68 3.48
CA VAL A 267 11.37 1.81 2.64
C VAL A 267 11.69 0.48 1.97
N LEU A 268 11.59 -0.63 2.70
CA LEU A 268 11.88 -1.97 2.19
C LEU A 268 10.82 -2.48 1.22
N TRP A 269 9.53 -2.15 1.42
CA TRP A 269 8.51 -2.40 0.39
C TRP A 269 8.80 -1.65 -0.90
N CYS A 270 9.14 -0.36 -0.81
CA CYS A 270 9.52 0.44 -1.97
C CYS A 270 10.78 -0.14 -2.64
N ARG A 271 11.76 -0.58 -1.86
CA ARG A 271 12.98 -1.23 -2.38
C ARG A 271 12.67 -2.54 -3.10
N GLY A 272 11.77 -3.35 -2.56
CA GLY A 272 11.28 -4.58 -3.20
C GLY A 272 10.51 -4.28 -4.48
N ALA A 273 9.60 -3.30 -4.47
CA ALA A 273 8.86 -2.87 -5.65
C ALA A 273 9.80 -2.32 -6.74
N PHE A 274 10.87 -1.63 -6.34
CA PHE A 274 11.91 -1.15 -7.25
C PHE A 274 12.73 -2.30 -7.87
N ALA A 275 13.15 -3.29 -7.08
CA ALA A 275 13.80 -4.49 -7.60
C ALA A 275 12.88 -5.22 -8.58
N PHE A 276 11.61 -5.42 -8.21
CA PHE A 276 10.62 -6.04 -9.07
C PHE A 276 10.38 -5.25 -10.36
N ASN A 277 10.36 -3.91 -10.29
CA ASN A 277 10.29 -3.06 -11.48
C ASN A 277 11.52 -3.22 -12.38
N SER A 278 12.70 -3.47 -11.80
CA SER A 278 13.94 -3.68 -12.55
C SER A 278 14.00 -5.05 -13.22
N MET A 279 13.28 -6.04 -12.70
CA MET A 279 13.06 -7.34 -13.37
C MET A 279 12.14 -7.21 -14.57
N ILE A 280 11.11 -6.34 -14.46
CA ILE A 280 10.12 -6.13 -15.52
C ILE A 280 10.66 -5.21 -16.60
N PHE A 281 11.39 -4.17 -16.22
CA PHE A 281 12.04 -3.22 -17.12
C PHE A 281 13.54 -3.22 -16.80
N PRO A 282 14.35 -4.01 -17.52
CA PRO A 282 15.80 -4.02 -17.34
C PRO A 282 16.42 -2.64 -17.59
N GLU A 283 17.53 -2.35 -16.90
CA GLU A 283 18.24 -1.07 -17.05
C GLU A 283 18.88 -0.92 -18.44
N ASP A 284 19.33 -2.02 -19.03
CA ASP A 284 19.94 -2.02 -20.37
C ASP A 284 18.94 -1.60 -21.47
N ASP A 285 17.66 -1.94 -21.30
CA ASP A 285 16.58 -1.56 -22.23
C ASP A 285 16.01 -0.17 -21.89
N PHE A 286 16.01 0.20 -20.61
CA PHE A 286 15.46 1.44 -20.10
C PHE A 286 16.42 2.07 -19.10
N PRO A 287 17.43 2.82 -19.57
CA PRO A 287 18.45 3.40 -18.70
C PRO A 287 17.95 4.65 -17.95
N TYR A 288 18.68 5.05 -16.91
CA TYR A 288 18.30 6.19 -16.05
C TYR A 288 18.46 7.56 -16.71
N ASP A 289 19.41 7.68 -17.62
CA ASP A 289 19.73 8.86 -18.43
C ASP A 289 19.10 8.79 -19.83
N GLY A 290 18.35 7.73 -20.12
CA GLY A 290 17.63 7.53 -21.37
C GLY A 290 16.26 8.19 -21.44
N ASP A 291 15.77 8.31 -22.68
CA ASP A 291 14.42 8.77 -23.00
C ASP A 291 13.50 7.61 -23.41
N GLU A 292 14.00 6.38 -23.38
CA GLU A 292 13.29 5.15 -23.73
C GLU A 292 12.11 4.90 -22.78
N LYS A 293 10.95 4.59 -23.37
CA LYS A 293 9.70 4.39 -22.63
C LYS A 293 8.97 3.18 -23.19
N PRO A 294 8.63 2.20 -22.36
CA PRO A 294 7.82 1.09 -22.81
C PRO A 294 6.38 1.57 -23.03
N VAL A 295 5.79 1.21 -24.16
CA VAL A 295 4.36 1.42 -24.43
C VAL A 295 3.60 0.22 -23.91
N PHE A 296 2.67 0.44 -22.97
CA PHE A 296 1.99 -0.64 -22.22
C PHE A 296 1.46 -1.78 -23.11
N ASP A 297 0.66 -1.44 -24.13
CA ASP A 297 -0.03 -2.45 -24.96
C ASP A 297 0.94 -3.22 -25.87
N THR A 298 2.12 -2.66 -26.17
CA THR A 298 3.15 -3.34 -26.98
C THR A 298 4.19 -4.07 -26.13
N TYR A 299 4.35 -3.65 -24.86
CA TYR A 299 5.27 -4.28 -23.93
C TYR A 299 4.65 -5.53 -23.31
N PHE A 300 3.41 -5.42 -22.83
CA PHE A 300 2.65 -6.52 -22.24
C PHE A 300 1.81 -7.24 -23.30
N THR A 301 2.50 -7.91 -24.24
CA THR A 301 1.86 -8.76 -25.25
C THR A 301 1.53 -10.15 -24.71
N ASP A 302 2.27 -10.61 -23.71
CA ASP A 302 2.00 -11.83 -22.96
C ASP A 302 1.02 -11.54 -21.81
N GLY A 303 -0.21 -12.04 -21.95
CA GLY A 303 -1.25 -11.89 -20.95
C GLY A 303 -0.97 -12.63 -19.64
N ASP A 304 -0.24 -13.75 -19.69
CA ASP A 304 0.10 -14.53 -18.50
C ASP A 304 1.15 -13.81 -17.66
N GLU A 305 2.12 -13.16 -18.32
CA GLU A 305 3.13 -12.34 -17.65
C GLU A 305 2.49 -11.10 -16.99
N LEU A 306 1.60 -10.39 -17.69
CA LEU A 306 0.88 -9.27 -17.09
C LEU A 306 0.03 -9.72 -15.88
N ALA A 307 -0.68 -10.84 -16.00
CA ALA A 307 -1.46 -11.40 -14.91
C ALA A 307 -0.59 -11.82 -13.71
N ARG A 308 0.63 -12.33 -13.96
CA ARG A 308 1.62 -12.62 -12.91
C ARG A 308 2.03 -11.34 -12.18
N ILE A 309 2.32 -10.27 -12.91
CA ILE A 309 2.74 -8.99 -12.32
C ILE A 309 1.60 -8.37 -11.51
N ASP A 310 0.39 -8.35 -12.06
CA ASP A 310 -0.80 -7.85 -11.37
C ASP A 310 -1.03 -8.59 -10.05
N ARG A 311 -0.90 -9.92 -10.05
CA ARG A 311 -0.99 -10.74 -8.85
C ARG A 311 0.05 -10.33 -7.82
N VAL A 312 1.31 -10.15 -8.22
CA VAL A 312 2.39 -9.77 -7.29
C VAL A 312 2.09 -8.44 -6.62
N VAL A 313 1.71 -7.42 -7.39
CA VAL A 313 1.45 -6.07 -6.87
C VAL A 313 0.19 -6.05 -6.01
N LEU A 314 -0.94 -6.55 -6.53
CA LEU A 314 -2.23 -6.43 -5.86
C LEU A 314 -2.34 -7.33 -4.62
N GLN A 315 -1.79 -8.55 -4.66
CA GLN A 315 -1.75 -9.43 -3.49
C GLN A 315 -0.92 -8.78 -2.37
N SER A 316 0.27 -8.28 -2.71
CA SER A 316 1.19 -7.70 -1.73
C SER A 316 0.60 -6.45 -1.10
N ALA A 317 -0.03 -5.57 -1.90
CA ALA A 317 -0.69 -4.37 -1.39
C ALA A 317 -1.86 -4.68 -0.44
N VAL A 318 -2.73 -5.63 -0.78
CA VAL A 318 -3.84 -6.07 0.09
C VAL A 318 -3.32 -6.68 1.38
N TYR A 319 -2.37 -7.61 1.28
CA TYR A 319 -1.83 -8.33 2.43
C TYR A 319 -1.06 -7.39 3.38
N ALA A 320 -0.20 -6.52 2.83
CA ALA A 320 0.54 -5.54 3.62
C ALA A 320 -0.40 -4.56 4.32
N THR A 321 -1.49 -4.14 3.67
CA THR A 321 -2.50 -3.26 4.28
C THR A 321 -3.13 -3.93 5.50
N ALA A 322 -3.69 -5.14 5.34
CA ALA A 322 -4.33 -5.86 6.44
C ALA A 322 -3.35 -6.19 7.59
N SER A 323 -2.13 -6.60 7.22
CA SER A 323 -1.06 -6.92 8.17
C SER A 323 -0.60 -5.71 8.98
N THR A 324 -0.49 -4.53 8.35
CA THR A 324 -0.16 -3.28 9.04
C THR A 324 -1.25 -2.87 10.01
N TRP A 325 -2.51 -2.96 9.59
CA TRP A 325 -3.64 -2.65 10.48
C TRP A 325 -3.67 -3.59 11.70
N LYS A 326 -3.41 -4.88 11.49
CA LYS A 326 -3.23 -5.84 12.58
C LYS A 326 -2.03 -5.51 13.46
N ARG A 327 -0.93 -5.01 12.91
CA ARG A 327 0.25 -4.58 13.69
C ARG A 327 -0.07 -3.41 14.61
N ILE A 328 -0.81 -2.40 14.13
CA ILE A 328 -1.33 -1.31 14.97
C ILE A 328 -2.20 -1.89 16.10
N TRP A 329 -3.15 -2.75 15.76
CA TRP A 329 -4.05 -3.39 16.73
C TRP A 329 -3.31 -4.20 17.81
N ARG A 330 -2.18 -4.81 17.47
CA ARG A 330 -1.37 -5.60 18.40
C ARG A 330 -0.60 -4.75 19.41
N LYS A 331 -0.39 -3.44 19.18
CA LYS A 331 0.24 -2.56 20.16
C LYS A 331 -0.52 -2.51 21.50
N PHE A 332 -1.81 -2.85 21.50
CA PHE A 332 -2.66 -2.82 22.69
C PHE A 332 -2.81 -4.18 23.38
N LYS A 333 -2.24 -5.27 22.83
CA LYS A 333 -2.26 -6.58 23.50
C LYS A 333 -1.13 -6.64 24.53
N GLN A 334 -1.49 -6.79 25.80
CA GLN A 334 -0.57 -7.16 26.89
C GLN A 334 -0.10 -8.61 26.72
#